data_AF-A0A7S3RS21-F1
#
_entry.id   AF-A0A7S3RS21-F1
#
_cell.length_a   1.000
_cell.length_b   1.000
_cell.length_c   1.000
_cell.angle_alpha   90.00
_cell.angle_beta   90.00
_cell.angle_gamma   90.00
#
_symmetry.space_group_name_H-M   'P 1'
#
loop_
_entity.id
_entity.type
_entity.pdbx_description
1 polymer ?
#
loop_
_entity_poly.entity_id
_entity_poly.type
_entity_poly.pdbx_seq_one_letter_code
_entity_poly.pdbx_strand_id
1 'polypeptide(L)'
;ELSMMDVMQMLGRAGRPGYVNRADDKGVGIILTTHSELQYYLSLLNQQLPIESQYVGKLADNLNAEIVLGTVQNAHEAVSWLGYTYLYVRMLRNPSLYGASDAEKAADPLLEQRRI
;
A
#
# COMPACT_ATOMS: atom_id res chain seq x y z
N GLU A 1 14.75 9.05 -5.30
CA GLU A 1 15.25 7.91 -4.51
C GLU A 1 14.90 6.60 -5.20
N LEU A 2 15.56 5.51 -4.85
CA LEU A 2 15.23 4.20 -5.41
C LEU A 2 13.89 3.71 -4.84
N SER A 3 13.06 3.06 -5.67
CA SER A 3 11.80 2.49 -5.20
C SER A 3 12.06 1.41 -4.15
N MET A 4 11.16 1.30 -3.18
CA MET A 4 11.13 0.21 -2.19
C MET A 4 11.30 -1.16 -2.86
N MET A 5 10.61 -1.36 -3.98
CA MET A 5 10.62 -2.62 -4.72
C MET A 5 11.99 -2.92 -5.33
N ASP A 6 12.67 -1.90 -5.85
CA ASP A 6 14.02 -2.05 -6.43
C ASP A 6 15.03 -2.45 -5.35
N VAL A 7 14.95 -1.81 -4.18
CA VAL A 7 15.85 -2.11 -3.04
C VAL A 7 15.62 -3.53 -2.54
N MET A 8 14.35 -3.95 -2.37
CA MET A 8 14.03 -5.32 -1.98
C MET A 8 14.49 -6.35 -3.04
N GLN A 9 14.32 -6.06 -4.33
CA GLN A 9 14.76 -6.94 -5.40
C GLN A 9 16.30 -7.09 -5.44
N MET A 10 17.04 -5.99 -5.22
CA MET A 10 18.51 -6.03 -5.15
C MET A 10 18.99 -6.83 -3.94
N LEU A 11 18.41 -6.57 -2.75
CA LEU A 11 18.75 -7.30 -1.53
C LEU A 11 18.34 -8.77 -1.57
N GLY A 12 17.25 -9.12 -2.23
CA GLY A 12 16.81 -10.51 -2.44
C GLY A 12 17.80 -11.35 -3.25
N ARG A 13 18.80 -10.72 -3.91
CA ARG A 13 19.91 -11.40 -4.59
C ARG A 13 21.16 -11.55 -3.72
N ALA A 14 21.16 -11.00 -2.50
CA ALA A 14 22.26 -11.18 -1.56
C ALA A 14 22.23 -12.59 -0.98
N GLY A 15 23.05 -13.48 -1.55
CA GLY A 15 23.14 -14.90 -1.17
C GLY A 15 22.71 -15.83 -2.30
N ARG A 16 23.32 -17.01 -2.38
CA ARG A 16 23.03 -18.01 -3.43
C ARG A 16 22.51 -19.30 -2.80
N PRO A 17 21.26 -19.72 -3.08
CA PRO A 17 20.66 -20.92 -2.47
C PRO A 17 21.41 -22.24 -2.69
N GLY A 18 22.29 -22.32 -3.70
CA GLY A 18 22.98 -23.57 -4.09
C GLY A 18 24.37 -23.79 -3.49
N TYR A 19 24.90 -22.84 -2.70
CA TYR A 19 26.27 -22.95 -2.13
C TYR A 19 26.28 -23.17 -0.60
N VAL A 20 25.09 -23.46 -0.04
CA VAL A 20 24.74 -23.54 1.40
C VAL A 20 25.48 -24.62 2.19
N ASN A 21 26.26 -25.48 1.53
CA ASN A 21 27.04 -26.53 2.19
C ASN A 21 28.43 -26.07 2.69
N ARG A 22 28.72 -24.75 2.66
CA ARG A 22 29.90 -24.18 3.33
C ARG A 22 29.45 -23.46 4.60
N ALA A 23 30.10 -23.76 5.72
CA ALA A 23 29.76 -23.24 7.06
C ALA A 23 29.81 -21.69 7.18
N ASP A 24 30.22 -20.98 6.13
CA ASP A 24 30.30 -19.51 6.03
C ASP A 24 29.19 -18.88 5.17
N ASP A 25 28.19 -19.65 4.70
CA ASP A 25 27.24 -19.21 3.64
C ASP A 25 26.07 -18.35 4.14
N LYS A 26 26.35 -17.10 4.54
CA LYS A 26 25.33 -16.06 4.75
C LYS A 26 25.44 -15.00 3.66
N GLY A 27 24.32 -14.74 2.96
CA GLY A 27 24.21 -13.61 2.07
C GLY A 27 24.23 -12.29 2.85
N VAL A 28 25.18 -11.41 2.54
CA VAL A 28 25.29 -10.08 3.16
C VAL A 28 24.95 -9.02 2.12
N GLY A 29 23.94 -8.19 2.40
CA GLY A 29 23.62 -7.01 1.62
C GLY A 29 23.91 -5.75 2.43
N ILE A 30 24.63 -4.80 1.83
CA ILE A 30 25.00 -3.52 2.46
C ILE A 30 24.31 -2.40 1.70
N ILE A 31 23.55 -1.56 2.41
CA ILE A 31 22.97 -0.33 1.86
C ILE A 31 23.76 0.86 2.39
N LEU A 32 24.26 1.71 1.48
CA LEU A 32 24.85 3.00 1.82
C LEU A 32 23.81 4.09 1.57
N THR A 33 23.44 4.82 2.63
CA THR A 33 22.40 5.86 2.59
C THR A 33 22.73 6.98 3.58
N THR A 34 21.95 8.07 3.54
CA THR A 34 22.05 9.17 4.50
C THR A 34 21.49 8.76 5.86
N HIS A 35 21.87 9.48 6.93
CA HIS A 35 21.37 9.19 8.27
C HIS A 35 19.85 9.37 8.42
N SER A 36 19.24 10.30 7.65
CA SER A 36 17.78 10.53 7.67
C SER A 36 16.99 9.31 7.20
N GLU A 37 17.48 8.61 6.18
CA GLU A 37 16.76 7.48 5.57
C GLU A 37 17.06 6.13 6.23
N LEU A 38 17.98 6.09 7.20
CA LEU A 38 18.36 4.86 7.88
C LEU A 38 17.16 4.20 8.56
N GLN A 39 16.29 4.98 9.22
CA GLN A 39 15.09 4.44 9.86
C GLN A 39 14.08 3.91 8.84
N TYR A 40 13.94 4.56 7.67
CA TYR A 40 13.08 4.09 6.59
C TYR A 40 13.53 2.72 6.07
N TYR A 41 14.81 2.55 5.75
CA TYR A 41 15.35 1.28 5.26
C TYR A 41 15.38 0.18 6.33
N LEU A 42 15.65 0.52 7.59
CA LEU A 42 15.54 -0.44 8.69
C LEU A 42 14.10 -0.91 8.90
N SER A 43 13.14 0.01 8.82
CA SER A 43 11.72 -0.33 8.89
C SER A 43 11.38 -1.23 7.71
N LEU A 44 11.69 -0.84 6.48
CA LEU A 44 11.46 -1.63 5.27
C LEU A 44 11.91 -3.10 5.39
N LEU A 45 13.11 -3.34 5.94
CA LEU A 45 13.69 -4.68 5.99
C LEU A 45 13.23 -5.51 7.20
N ASN A 46 12.99 -4.89 8.34
CA ASN A 46 12.70 -5.60 9.59
C ASN A 46 11.22 -5.56 9.99
N GLN A 47 10.50 -4.51 9.62
CA GLN A 47 9.13 -4.24 9.99
C GLN A 47 8.33 -4.07 8.71
N GLN A 48 7.51 -5.06 8.36
CA GLN A 48 6.63 -4.98 7.20
C GLN A 48 5.85 -3.65 7.25
N LEU A 49 6.29 -2.66 6.48
CA LEU A 49 5.62 -1.38 6.42
C LEU A 49 4.19 -1.67 5.93
N PRO A 50 3.15 -1.21 6.65
CA PRO A 50 1.80 -1.46 6.23
C PRO A 50 1.61 -0.87 4.83
N ILE A 51 1.23 -1.70 3.87
CA ILE A 51 1.00 -1.26 2.49
C ILE A 51 -0.30 -0.45 2.47
N GLU A 52 -0.19 0.86 2.30
CA GLU A 52 -1.34 1.77 2.27
C GLU A 52 -1.76 2.10 0.84
N SER A 53 -3.05 2.34 0.65
CA SER A 53 -3.60 2.78 -0.63
C SER A 53 -3.23 4.24 -0.93
N GLN A 54 -2.62 4.47 -2.10
CA GLN A 54 -2.36 5.81 -2.67
C GLN A 54 -3.46 6.24 -3.66
N TYR A 55 -4.60 5.54 -3.67
CA TYR A 55 -5.63 5.66 -4.70
C TYR A 55 -6.36 7.01 -4.68
N VAL A 56 -6.45 7.66 -3.51
CA VAL A 56 -7.16 8.93 -3.32
C VAL A 56 -6.71 9.99 -4.32
N GLY A 57 -5.40 10.11 -4.58
CA GLY A 57 -4.85 11.11 -5.51
C GLY A 57 -5.21 10.87 -6.99
N LYS A 58 -5.64 9.66 -7.35
CA LYS A 58 -6.04 9.29 -8.73
C LYS A 58 -7.51 8.90 -8.84
N LEU A 59 -8.30 9.16 -7.81
CA LEU A 59 -9.70 8.74 -7.75
C LEU A 59 -10.52 9.36 -8.89
N ALA A 60 -10.36 10.66 -9.15
CA ALA A 60 -11.11 11.38 -10.18
C ALA A 60 -10.86 10.81 -11.58
N ASP A 61 -9.59 10.56 -11.94
CA ASP A 61 -9.23 10.02 -13.26
C ASP A 61 -9.75 8.60 -13.45
N ASN A 62 -9.63 7.76 -12.42
CA ASN A 62 -10.08 6.38 -12.48
C ASN A 62 -11.61 6.28 -12.50
N LEU A 63 -12.31 7.11 -11.73
CA LEU A 63 -13.77 7.19 -11.78
C LEU A 63 -14.25 7.65 -13.16
N ASN A 64 -13.60 8.67 -13.73
CA ASN A 64 -13.91 9.11 -15.09
C ASN A 64 -13.71 8.00 -16.13
N ALA A 65 -12.65 7.18 -15.99
CA ALA A 65 -12.44 6.04 -16.87
C ALA A 65 -13.58 5.02 -16.79
N GLU A 66 -14.09 4.71 -15.59
CA GLU A 66 -15.21 3.79 -15.41
C GLU A 66 -16.55 4.34 -15.91
N ILE A 67 -16.75 5.66 -15.83
CA ILE A 67 -17.90 6.33 -16.46
C ILE A 67 -17.82 6.20 -17.98
N VAL A 68 -16.65 6.44 -18.57
CA VAL A 68 -16.43 6.32 -20.02
C VAL A 68 -16.59 4.87 -20.50
N LEU A 69 -16.18 3.89 -19.69
CA LEU A 69 -16.38 2.46 -19.98
C LEU A 69 -17.84 2.01 -19.81
N GLY A 70 -18.69 2.81 -19.16
CA GLY A 70 -20.10 2.50 -18.88
C GLY A 70 -20.31 1.57 -17.68
N THR A 71 -19.26 1.25 -16.93
CA THR A 71 -19.32 0.47 -15.69
C THR A 71 -20.03 1.23 -14.56
N VAL A 72 -19.85 2.57 -14.54
CA VAL A 72 -20.47 3.47 -13.55
C VAL A 72 -21.32 4.51 -14.29
N GLN A 73 -22.63 4.48 -14.09
CA GLN A 73 -23.57 5.40 -14.74
C GLN A 73 -24.22 6.36 -13.75
N ASN A 74 -24.17 6.07 -12.45
CA ASN A 74 -24.76 6.89 -11.39
C ASN A 74 -23.94 6.83 -10.10
N ALA A 75 -24.25 7.72 -9.16
CA ALA A 75 -23.52 7.83 -7.90
C ALA A 75 -23.61 6.55 -7.04
N HIS A 76 -24.73 5.83 -7.08
CA HIS A 76 -24.88 4.58 -6.33
C HIS A 76 -23.95 3.47 -6.87
N GLU A 77 -23.80 3.39 -8.20
CA GLU A 77 -22.82 2.51 -8.84
C GLU A 77 -21.39 2.94 -8.55
N ALA A 78 -21.10 4.25 -8.45
CA ALA A 78 -19.78 4.74 -8.05
C ALA A 78 -19.41 4.32 -6.62
N VAL A 79 -20.35 4.43 -5.68
CA VAL A 79 -20.18 3.98 -4.28
C VAL A 79 -19.91 2.47 -4.22
N SER A 80 -20.68 1.70 -5.00
CA SER A 80 -20.52 0.24 -5.11
C SER A 80 -19.16 -0.12 -5.71
N TRP A 81 -18.75 0.58 -6.77
CA TRP A 81 -17.44 0.43 -7.41
C TRP A 81 -16.29 0.73 -6.45
N LEU A 82 -16.37 1.83 -5.69
CA LEU A 82 -15.40 2.17 -4.66
C LEU A 82 -15.25 1.07 -3.60
N GLY A 83 -16.33 0.35 -3.30
CA GLY A 83 -16.34 -0.81 -2.40
C GLY A 83 -15.46 -1.98 -2.87
N TYR A 84 -15.14 -2.09 -4.16
CA TYR A 84 -14.24 -3.12 -4.69
C TYR A 84 -12.76 -2.72 -4.65
N THR A 85 -12.45 -1.48 -4.29
CA THR A 85 -11.07 -0.96 -4.33
C THR A 85 -10.27 -1.31 -3.08
N TYR A 86 -8.94 -1.36 -3.22
CA TYR A 86 -8.05 -1.51 -2.06
C TYR A 86 -8.16 -0.34 -1.07
N LEU A 87 -8.52 0.86 -1.56
CA LEU A 87 -8.76 2.03 -0.72
C LEU A 87 -9.84 1.75 0.33
N TYR A 88 -10.98 1.18 -0.08
CA TYR A 88 -12.07 0.85 0.82
C TYR A 88 -11.63 -0.11 1.95
N VAL A 89 -10.90 -1.18 1.58
CA VAL A 89 -10.40 -2.15 2.57
C VAL A 89 -9.45 -1.48 3.58
N ARG A 90 -8.59 -0.57 3.12
CA ARG A 90 -7.66 0.16 4.01
C ARG A 90 -8.38 1.18 4.89
N MET A 91 -9.37 1.91 4.36
CA MET A 91 -10.21 2.81 5.13
C MET A 91 -10.96 2.10 6.25
N LEU A 92 -11.46 0.87 6.01
CA LEU A 92 -12.09 0.08 7.06
C LEU A 92 -11.10 -0.40 8.11
N ARG A 93 -9.89 -0.81 7.72
CA ARG A 93 -8.90 -1.34 8.68
C ARG A 93 -8.20 -0.25 9.49
N ASN A 94 -7.93 0.91 8.90
CA ASN A 94 -7.22 2.01 9.52
C ASN A 94 -7.89 3.36 9.17
N PRO A 95 -9.10 3.64 9.69
CA PRO A 95 -9.90 4.81 9.29
C PRO A 95 -9.19 6.14 9.61
N SER A 96 -8.47 6.20 10.72
CA SER A 96 -7.75 7.41 11.17
C SER A 96 -6.74 7.92 10.15
N LEU A 97 -6.05 7.02 9.44
CA LEU A 97 -5.08 7.40 8.41
C LEU A 97 -5.75 8.05 7.18
N TYR A 98 -7.01 7.70 6.92
CA TYR A 98 -7.81 8.22 5.81
C TYR A 98 -8.77 9.34 6.22
N GLY A 99 -8.55 9.92 7.41
CA GLY A 99 -9.32 11.05 7.93
C GLY A 99 -10.76 10.68 8.32
N ALA A 100 -11.05 9.40 8.56
CA ALA A 100 -12.30 8.95 9.17
C ALA A 100 -12.05 8.68 10.67
N SER A 101 -12.90 9.21 11.53
CA SER A 101 -12.86 8.94 12.96
C SER A 101 -13.45 7.56 13.28
N ASP A 102 -13.04 6.98 14.41
CA ASP A 102 -13.63 5.72 14.88
C ASP A 102 -15.12 5.87 15.21
N ALA A 103 -15.57 7.08 15.56
CA ALA A 103 -16.98 7.40 15.77
C ALA A 103 -17.77 7.34 14.45
N GLU A 104 -17.22 7.90 13.36
CA GLU A 104 -17.82 7.79 12.03
C GLU A 104 -17.89 6.34 11.56
N LYS A 105 -16.83 5.55 11.79
CA LYS A 105 -16.84 4.12 11.48
C LYS A 105 -17.84 3.32 12.33
N ALA A 106 -18.06 3.71 13.58
CA ALA A 106 -19.05 3.07 14.44
C ALA A 106 -20.49 3.40 14.00
N ALA A 107 -20.73 4.62 13.54
CA ALA A 107 -22.03 5.07 13.02
C ALA A 107 -22.32 4.54 11.60
N ASP A 108 -21.27 4.39 10.78
CA ASP A 108 -21.33 3.87 9.41
C ASP A 108 -20.24 2.80 9.22
N PRO A 109 -20.54 1.52 9.56
CA PRO A 109 -19.58 0.42 9.49
C PRO A 109 -19.04 0.17 8.08
N LEU A 110 -19.77 0.58 7.05
CA LEU A 110 -19.40 0.42 5.64
C LEU A 110 -18.85 1.72 5.03
N LEU A 111 -18.75 2.80 5.80
CA LEU A 111 -18.32 4.11 5.33
C LEU A 111 -19.00 4.49 3.98
N GLU A 112 -20.29 4.19 3.84
CA GLU A 112 -21.09 4.54 2.66
C GLU A 112 -21.20 6.05 2.50
N GLN A 113 -21.43 6.79 3.60
CA GLN A 113 -21.59 8.25 3.55
C GLN A 113 -20.33 8.97 3.07
N ARG A 114 -19.16 8.37 3.26
CA ARG A 114 -17.87 8.94 2.85
C ARG A 114 -17.50 8.61 1.39
N ARG A 115 -18.32 7.79 0.73
CA ARG A 115 -18.17 7.42 -0.69
C ARG A 115 -19.18 8.14 -1.60
N ILE A 116 -20.14 8.85 -1.03
CA ILE A 116 -21.16 9.65 -1.73
C ILE A 116 -20.60 11.03 -2.09
#